data_AF-A0A246BL80-F1
#
_entry.id   AF-A0A246BL80-F1
#
_cell.length_a   1.000
_cell.length_b   1.000
_cell.length_c   1.000
_cell.angle_alpha   90.00
_cell.angle_beta   90.00
_cell.angle_gamma   90.00
#
_symmetry.space_group_name_H-M   'P 1'
#
loop_
_entity.id
_entity.type
_entity.pdbx_description
1 polymer ?
#
loop_
_entity_poly.entity_id
_entity_poly.type
_entity_poly.pdbx_seq_one_letter_code
_entity_poly.pdbx_strand_id
1 'polypeptide(L)'
;MLPALLVPALIASCNNTSVTADPLDQSFTATGTTQNYKPVQDAELSYTTQNTKLVIGTLKAGGTVDITMTAAQATSVTMRQLSDYAAAWKNGGCDISGIAIQDTTLRFTDRAMFNAAGGTPSVMYPQAVRKNADGTTTVERTGFWYAQKTGSMKGPVRCPGRPDVTYDINLQPGWNTTVHTLTTRPDGTITDDRIGQSKVTNTYDGPWYAYTVTNP
;
A
#
# COMPACT_ATOMS: atom_id res chain seq x y z
N MET A 1 -13.34 -30.24 69.01
CA MET A 1 -13.67 -28.92 68.45
C MET A 1 -12.63 -28.60 67.37
N LEU A 2 -13.14 -28.09 66.25
CA LEU A 2 -12.63 -28.05 64.86
C LEU A 2 -11.10 -28.10 64.59
N PRO A 3 -10.65 -28.88 63.58
CA PRO A 3 -9.33 -28.76 62.99
C PRO A 3 -9.25 -27.61 61.97
N ALA A 4 -8.11 -26.94 61.91
CA ALA A 4 -7.80 -25.87 60.98
C ALA A 4 -7.67 -26.40 59.54
N LEU A 5 -8.50 -25.86 58.63
CA LEU A 5 -8.39 -26.06 57.18
C LEU A 5 -7.29 -25.14 56.64
N LEU A 6 -6.15 -25.71 56.24
CA LEU A 6 -5.21 -25.06 55.34
C LEU A 6 -5.83 -25.00 53.93
N VAL A 7 -6.06 -23.80 53.43
CA VAL A 7 -6.34 -23.55 52.01
C VAL A 7 -5.01 -23.33 51.30
N PRO A 8 -4.56 -24.20 50.38
CA PRO A 8 -3.46 -23.86 49.51
C PRO A 8 -3.97 -22.83 48.50
N ALA A 9 -3.46 -21.60 48.59
CA ALA A 9 -3.62 -20.60 47.55
C ALA A 9 -2.87 -21.11 46.30
N LEU A 10 -3.62 -21.62 45.31
CA LEU A 10 -3.10 -21.77 43.96
C LEU A 10 -2.82 -20.38 43.41
N ILE A 11 -1.55 -19.98 43.44
CA ILE A 11 -1.04 -18.90 42.61
C ILE A 11 -1.00 -19.47 41.19
N ALA A 12 -2.13 -19.37 40.49
CA ALA A 12 -2.14 -19.52 39.04
C ALA A 12 -1.44 -18.29 38.47
N SER A 13 -0.13 -18.38 38.24
CA SER A 13 0.56 -17.46 37.38
C SER A 13 0.02 -17.65 35.96
N CYS A 14 -1.01 -16.88 35.61
CA CYS A 14 -1.38 -16.65 34.23
C CYS A 14 -0.20 -15.93 33.57
N ASN A 15 0.80 -16.70 33.11
CA ASN A 15 1.67 -16.27 32.03
C ASN A 15 0.78 -16.18 30.78
N ASN A 16 0.03 -15.09 30.67
CA ASN A 16 -0.42 -14.59 29.39
C ASN A 16 0.85 -14.10 28.67
N THR A 17 1.62 -15.04 28.14
CA THR A 17 2.42 -14.77 26.95
C THR A 17 1.41 -14.35 25.91
N SER A 18 1.18 -13.04 25.78
CA SER A 18 0.63 -12.49 24.56
C SER A 18 1.58 -12.95 23.47
N VAL A 19 1.20 -14.02 22.77
CA VAL A 19 1.83 -14.37 21.51
C VAL A 19 1.46 -13.21 20.62
N THR A 20 2.32 -12.20 20.55
CA THR A 20 2.21 -11.15 19.57
C THR A 20 2.26 -11.91 18.25
N ALA A 21 1.10 -12.04 17.59
CA ALA A 21 1.00 -12.77 16.33
C ALA A 21 2.11 -12.26 15.43
N ASP A 22 2.89 -13.19 14.85
CA ASP A 22 3.97 -12.83 13.96
C ASP A 22 3.40 -11.83 12.93
N PRO A 23 3.96 -10.62 12.78
CA PRO A 23 3.52 -9.69 11.75
C PRO A 23 3.47 -10.32 10.34
N LEU A 24 4.20 -11.43 10.15
CA LEU A 24 4.23 -12.25 8.95
C LEU A 24 3.01 -13.19 8.78
N ASP A 25 2.18 -13.39 9.82
CA ASP A 25 0.95 -14.20 9.75
C ASP A 25 -0.31 -13.35 9.53
N GLN A 26 -0.16 -12.02 9.53
CA GLN A 26 -1.30 -11.11 9.48
C GLN A 26 -1.72 -10.84 8.03
N SER A 27 -3.03 -10.87 7.79
CA SER A 27 -3.60 -10.39 6.54
C SER A 27 -3.70 -8.86 6.55
N PHE A 28 -3.48 -8.25 5.40
CA PHE A 28 -3.82 -6.87 5.15
C PHE A 28 -5.27 -6.76 4.71
N THR A 29 -6.04 -5.87 5.33
CA THR A 29 -7.43 -5.57 4.94
C THR A 29 -7.52 -4.15 4.42
N ALA A 30 -8.11 -3.96 3.24
CA ALA A 30 -8.38 -2.64 2.68
C ALA A 30 -9.87 -2.49 2.38
N THR A 31 -10.51 -1.49 2.96
CA THR A 31 -11.93 -1.18 2.73
C THR A 31 -12.11 0.22 2.16
N GLY A 32 -13.31 0.52 1.68
CA GLY A 32 -13.70 1.88 1.34
C GLY A 32 -14.78 1.96 0.27
N THR A 33 -14.91 3.15 -0.31
CA THR A 33 -15.89 3.41 -1.38
C THR A 33 -15.26 4.17 -2.55
N THR A 34 -15.67 3.81 -3.77
CA THR A 34 -15.26 4.49 -4.98
C THR A 34 -15.87 5.88 -5.10
N GLN A 35 -15.06 6.88 -5.40
CA GLN A 35 -15.46 8.30 -5.41
C GLN A 35 -15.84 8.82 -6.80
N ASN A 36 -15.20 8.30 -7.85
CA ASN A 36 -15.35 8.77 -9.24
C ASN A 36 -15.95 7.73 -10.18
N TYR A 37 -16.45 6.61 -9.63
CA TYR A 37 -16.98 5.49 -10.38
C TYR A 37 -18.08 4.80 -9.58
N LYS A 38 -19.17 4.40 -10.24
CA LYS A 38 -20.27 3.67 -9.63
C LYS A 38 -20.46 2.34 -10.37
N PRO A 39 -19.88 1.23 -9.88
CA PRO A 39 -20.07 -0.07 -10.49
C PRO A 39 -21.53 -0.50 -10.42
N VAL A 40 -22.02 -1.09 -11.51
CA VAL A 40 -23.39 -1.65 -11.62
C VAL A 40 -23.45 -3.15 -11.35
N GLN A 41 -22.29 -3.80 -11.23
CA GLN A 41 -22.13 -5.22 -10.93
C GLN A 41 -20.92 -5.41 -10.03
N ASP A 42 -20.90 -6.54 -9.31
CA ASP A 42 -19.71 -6.98 -8.60
C ASP A 42 -18.57 -7.26 -9.60
N ALA A 43 -17.35 -6.92 -9.21
CA ALA A 43 -16.14 -7.20 -9.94
C ALA A 43 -15.06 -7.76 -9.03
N GLU A 44 -14.29 -8.71 -9.54
CA GLU A 44 -13.10 -9.21 -8.87
C GLU A 44 -11.98 -8.18 -8.91
N LEU A 45 -11.36 -7.93 -7.75
CA LEU A 45 -10.16 -7.13 -7.63
C LEU A 45 -8.93 -8.03 -7.64
N SER A 46 -7.92 -7.64 -8.40
CA SER A 46 -6.71 -8.42 -8.54
C SER A 46 -5.44 -7.57 -8.60
N TYR A 47 -4.31 -8.12 -8.16
CA TYR A 47 -2.99 -7.59 -8.52
C TYR A 47 -2.38 -8.46 -9.61
N THR A 48 -1.95 -7.82 -10.69
CA THR A 48 -1.20 -8.50 -11.76
C THR A 48 0.27 -8.16 -11.63
N THR A 49 1.13 -9.18 -11.56
CA THR A 49 2.57 -9.04 -11.51
C THR A 49 3.19 -9.99 -12.54
N GLN A 50 3.86 -9.42 -13.54
CA GLN A 50 4.49 -10.13 -14.67
C GLN A 50 3.54 -11.12 -15.35
N ASN A 51 3.42 -12.35 -14.81
CA ASN A 51 2.61 -13.43 -15.36
C ASN A 51 1.54 -13.98 -14.40
N THR A 52 1.44 -13.43 -13.17
CA THR A 52 0.52 -13.93 -12.15
C THR A 52 -0.56 -12.91 -11.82
N LYS A 53 -1.81 -13.35 -11.90
CA LYS A 53 -2.97 -12.63 -11.37
C LYS A 53 -3.30 -13.18 -9.98
N LEU A 54 -3.22 -12.32 -8.97
CA LEU A 54 -3.66 -12.65 -7.61
C LEU A 54 -5.00 -11.98 -7.35
N VAL A 55 -6.01 -12.79 -7.07
CA VAL A 55 -7.32 -12.28 -6.62
C VAL A 55 -7.21 -11.89 -5.16
N ILE A 56 -7.63 -10.67 -4.84
CA ILE A 56 -7.41 -10.04 -3.54
C ILE A 56 -8.69 -9.51 -2.89
N GLY A 57 -9.81 -9.51 -3.60
CA GLY A 57 -10.99 -8.84 -3.09
C GLY A 57 -12.07 -8.63 -4.14
N THR A 58 -13.05 -7.82 -3.76
CA THR A 58 -14.20 -7.48 -4.60
C THR A 58 -14.49 -5.99 -4.58
N LEU A 59 -14.86 -5.46 -5.74
CA LEU A 59 -15.59 -4.22 -5.87
C LEU A 59 -17.06 -4.57 -6.00
N LYS A 60 -17.87 -4.21 -5.01
CA LYS A 60 -19.31 -4.45 -5.02
C LYS A 60 -20.03 -3.48 -5.93
N ALA A 61 -21.16 -3.93 -6.49
CA ALA A 61 -22.14 -3.02 -7.06
C ALA A 61 -22.47 -1.90 -6.04
N GLY A 62 -22.49 -0.65 -6.49
CA GLY A 62 -22.64 0.51 -5.61
C GLY A 62 -21.33 1.12 -5.10
N GLY A 63 -20.18 0.46 -5.25
CA GLY A 63 -18.86 1.08 -5.09
C GLY A 63 -18.08 0.71 -3.84
N THR A 64 -18.58 -0.21 -3.00
CA THR A 64 -17.84 -0.71 -1.85
C THR A 64 -16.64 -1.55 -2.30
N VAL A 65 -15.47 -1.28 -1.73
CA VAL A 65 -14.24 -2.03 -1.96
C VAL A 65 -13.93 -2.83 -0.71
N ASP A 66 -13.69 -4.13 -0.89
CA ASP A 66 -13.24 -5.04 0.16
C ASP A 66 -12.05 -5.87 -0.35
N ILE A 67 -10.88 -5.69 0.25
CA ILE A 67 -9.63 -6.38 -0.10
C ILE A 67 -9.08 -7.08 1.13
N THR A 68 -8.64 -8.32 0.94
CA THR A 68 -7.84 -9.07 1.92
C THR A 68 -6.64 -9.68 1.21
N MET A 69 -5.45 -9.41 1.72
CA MET A 69 -4.20 -9.99 1.22
C MET A 69 -3.45 -10.67 2.36
N THR A 70 -3.19 -11.96 2.22
CA THR A 70 -2.33 -12.67 3.18
C THR A 70 -0.86 -12.42 2.86
N ALA A 71 0.01 -12.56 3.87
CA ALA A 71 1.45 -12.60 3.65
C ALA A 71 1.86 -13.67 2.63
N ALA A 72 1.26 -14.87 2.72
CA ALA A 72 1.49 -15.95 1.77
C ALA A 72 1.16 -15.56 0.32
N GLN A 73 0.06 -14.83 0.09
CA GLN A 73 -0.25 -14.26 -1.22
C GLN A 73 0.75 -13.19 -1.65
N ALA A 74 1.20 -12.34 -0.73
CA ALA A 74 2.20 -11.32 -1.04
C ALA A 74 3.57 -11.93 -1.44
N THR A 75 3.94 -13.06 -0.83
CA THR A 75 5.21 -13.77 -1.07
C THR A 75 5.12 -14.84 -2.15
N SER A 76 3.93 -15.20 -2.66
CA SER A 76 3.78 -16.22 -3.71
C SER A 76 4.19 -15.74 -5.11
N VAL A 77 4.44 -14.43 -5.24
CA VAL A 77 4.88 -13.76 -6.46
C VAL A 77 6.24 -13.12 -6.23
N THR A 78 6.96 -12.82 -7.32
CA THR A 78 8.30 -12.24 -7.24
C THR A 78 8.30 -10.94 -6.43
N MET A 79 9.06 -10.96 -5.34
CA MET A 79 9.38 -9.78 -4.54
C MET A 79 10.59 -9.06 -5.15
N ARG A 80 10.64 -7.74 -4.99
CA ARG A 80 11.70 -6.86 -5.55
C ARG A 80 12.49 -6.21 -4.43
N GLN A 81 13.69 -5.74 -4.73
CA GLN A 81 14.48 -4.93 -3.81
C GLN A 81 14.12 -3.45 -3.93
N LEU A 82 14.34 -2.65 -2.89
CA LEU A 82 14.19 -1.20 -2.96
C LEU A 82 15.13 -0.61 -4.04
N SER A 83 16.34 -1.14 -4.16
CA SER A 83 17.28 -0.76 -5.22
C SER A 83 16.74 -0.97 -6.64
N ASP A 84 15.91 -1.99 -6.88
CA ASP A 84 15.26 -2.18 -8.19
C ASP A 84 14.28 -1.03 -8.52
N TYR A 85 13.61 -0.47 -7.51
CA TYR A 85 12.73 0.69 -7.68
C TYR A 85 13.53 1.94 -8.03
N ALA A 86 14.66 2.18 -7.35
CA ALA A 86 15.54 3.30 -7.68
C ALA A 86 16.17 3.11 -9.08
N ALA A 87 16.55 1.88 -9.44
CA ALA A 87 17.10 1.57 -10.75
C ALA A 87 16.11 1.88 -11.90
N ALA A 88 14.80 1.71 -11.67
CA ALA A 88 13.78 2.08 -12.65
C ALA A 88 13.81 3.59 -12.99
N TRP A 89 14.04 4.45 -11.99
CA TRP A 89 14.24 5.89 -12.22
C TRP A 89 15.49 6.19 -13.04
N LYS A 90 16.60 5.53 -12.69
CA LYS A 90 17.86 5.67 -13.44
C LYS A 90 17.69 5.25 -14.90
N ASN A 91 17.00 4.14 -15.15
CA ASN A 91 16.69 3.67 -16.50
C ASN A 91 15.76 4.61 -17.27
N GLY A 92 14.95 5.40 -16.55
CA GLY A 92 14.15 6.49 -17.09
C GLY A 92 14.92 7.80 -17.33
N GLY A 93 16.24 7.81 -17.13
CA GLY A 93 17.09 8.99 -17.35
C GLY A 93 17.16 9.97 -16.17
N CYS A 94 16.75 9.55 -14.98
CA CYS A 94 16.84 10.36 -13.77
C CYS A 94 18.16 10.13 -13.01
N ASP A 95 18.62 11.16 -12.30
CA ASP A 95 19.71 11.09 -11.35
C ASP A 95 19.20 10.60 -9.99
N ILE A 96 19.78 9.49 -9.53
CA ILE A 96 19.46 8.84 -8.24
C ILE A 96 20.59 8.98 -7.22
N SER A 97 21.64 9.76 -7.51
CA SER A 97 22.81 9.93 -6.63
C SER A 97 22.47 10.51 -5.27
N GLY A 98 21.32 11.20 -5.15
CA GLY A 98 20.81 11.74 -3.89
C GLY A 98 20.08 10.74 -3.00
N ILE A 99 19.82 9.51 -3.47
CA ILE A 99 19.11 8.51 -2.67
C ILE A 99 20.09 7.66 -1.85
N ALA A 100 19.82 7.58 -0.55
CA ALA A 100 20.36 6.54 0.32
C ALA A 100 19.38 5.36 0.41
N ILE A 101 19.88 4.15 0.17
CA ILE A 101 19.08 2.92 0.18
C ILE A 101 19.66 1.94 1.20
N GLN A 102 18.83 1.49 2.12
CA GLN A 102 19.05 0.26 2.88
C GLN A 102 18.10 -0.78 2.32
N ASP A 103 18.65 -1.76 1.60
CA ASP A 103 17.82 -2.70 0.87
C ASP A 103 17.00 -3.63 1.77
N THR A 104 15.81 -3.94 1.27
CA THR A 104 14.95 -5.01 1.78
C THR A 104 14.20 -5.63 0.60
N THR A 105 13.79 -6.88 0.76
CA THR A 105 12.93 -7.56 -0.19
C THR A 105 11.48 -7.26 0.15
N LEU A 106 10.73 -6.75 -0.83
CA LEU A 106 9.36 -6.31 -0.64
C LEU A 106 8.43 -6.67 -1.80
N ARG A 107 7.13 -6.62 -1.51
CA ARG A 107 6.06 -6.57 -2.49
C ARG A 107 5.29 -5.27 -2.30
N PHE A 108 5.27 -4.44 -3.34
CA PHE A 108 4.52 -3.18 -3.34
C PHE A 108 3.33 -3.22 -4.27
N THR A 109 2.25 -2.63 -3.81
CA THR A 109 0.91 -2.88 -4.28
C THR A 109 0.12 -1.56 -4.18
N ASP A 110 0.00 -0.81 -5.28
CA ASP A 110 -0.60 0.54 -5.32
C ASP A 110 -1.95 0.63 -6.05
N ARG A 111 -2.29 -0.40 -6.83
CA ARG A 111 -3.52 -0.40 -7.63
C ARG A 111 -4.11 -1.79 -7.85
N ALA A 112 -5.39 -1.95 -7.61
CA ALA A 112 -6.10 -3.18 -7.98
C ALA A 112 -6.63 -3.08 -9.42
N MET A 113 -6.47 -4.16 -10.18
CA MET A 113 -7.05 -4.35 -11.51
C MET A 113 -8.44 -4.96 -11.38
N PHE A 114 -9.37 -4.53 -12.22
CA PHE A 114 -10.70 -5.13 -12.36
C PHE A 114 -11.24 -4.95 -13.77
N ASN A 115 -12.28 -5.72 -14.12
CA ASN A 115 -13.04 -5.50 -15.34
C ASN A 115 -14.37 -4.83 -14.99
N ALA A 116 -14.62 -3.67 -15.57
CA ALA A 116 -15.92 -3.00 -15.45
C ALA A 116 -17.01 -3.76 -16.26
N ALA A 117 -18.26 -3.34 -16.11
CA ALA A 117 -19.35 -3.86 -16.92
C ALA A 117 -19.02 -3.76 -18.42
N GLY A 118 -19.30 -4.81 -19.19
CA GLY A 118 -18.88 -4.91 -20.60
C GLY A 118 -17.43 -5.34 -20.81
N GLY A 119 -16.70 -5.71 -19.75
CA GLY A 119 -15.35 -6.28 -19.84
C GLY A 119 -14.22 -5.26 -19.97
N THR A 120 -14.51 -3.96 -19.78
CA THR A 120 -13.51 -2.90 -19.91
C THR A 120 -12.44 -3.00 -18.81
N PRO A 121 -11.14 -3.19 -19.16
CA PRO A 121 -10.07 -3.24 -18.18
C PRO A 121 -9.91 -1.90 -17.46
N SER A 122 -9.87 -1.97 -16.14
CA SER A 122 -9.82 -0.80 -15.26
C SER A 122 -8.84 -1.02 -14.12
N VAL A 123 -8.35 0.08 -13.56
CA VAL A 123 -7.52 0.11 -12.36
C VAL A 123 -8.22 0.92 -11.29
N MET A 124 -7.98 0.59 -10.03
CA MET A 124 -8.38 1.41 -8.91
C MET A 124 -7.22 1.66 -7.95
N TYR A 125 -7.20 2.86 -7.39
CA TYR A 125 -6.20 3.32 -6.45
C TYR A 125 -6.86 3.68 -5.12
N PRO A 126 -6.30 3.27 -3.97
CA PRO A 126 -6.61 3.87 -2.68
C PRO A 126 -6.05 5.29 -2.69
N GLN A 127 -6.93 6.27 -2.88
CA GLN A 127 -6.52 7.62 -3.26
C GLN A 127 -7.45 8.67 -2.70
N ALA A 128 -6.88 9.73 -2.12
CA ALA A 128 -7.58 10.98 -1.86
C ALA A 128 -7.23 12.02 -2.93
N VAL A 129 -8.21 12.86 -3.28
CA VAL A 129 -8.02 13.99 -4.20
C VAL A 129 -8.55 15.25 -3.53
N ARG A 130 -7.73 16.29 -3.50
CA ARG A 130 -8.06 17.57 -2.88
C ARG A 130 -7.76 18.70 -3.86
N LYS A 131 -8.76 19.54 -4.11
CA LYS A 131 -8.57 20.82 -4.80
C LYS A 131 -8.13 21.87 -3.78
N ASN A 132 -7.04 22.55 -4.08
CA ASN A 132 -6.44 23.57 -3.21
C ASN A 132 -6.99 24.96 -3.53
N ALA A 133 -6.90 25.87 -2.57
CA ALA A 133 -7.36 27.25 -2.72
C ALA A 133 -6.55 28.04 -3.77
N ASP A 134 -5.29 27.65 -4.01
CA ASP A 134 -4.41 28.21 -5.03
C ASP A 134 -4.67 27.65 -6.45
N GLY A 135 -5.70 26.83 -6.62
CA GLY A 135 -6.08 26.21 -7.89
C GLY A 135 -5.32 24.93 -8.22
N THR A 136 -4.34 24.50 -7.41
CA THR A 136 -3.68 23.21 -7.61
C THR A 136 -4.56 22.04 -7.18
N THR A 137 -4.23 20.84 -7.65
CA THR A 137 -4.85 19.58 -7.21
C THR A 137 -3.81 18.70 -6.56
N THR A 138 -4.03 18.29 -5.31
CA THR A 138 -3.22 17.30 -4.61
C THR A 138 -3.89 15.94 -4.69
N VAL A 139 -3.11 14.93 -5.07
CA VAL A 139 -3.47 13.52 -5.09
C VAL A 139 -2.59 12.79 -4.10
N GLU A 140 -3.19 12.05 -3.19
CA GLU A 140 -2.49 11.19 -2.22
C GLU A 140 -2.87 9.74 -2.46
N ARG A 141 -1.94 8.93 -2.97
CA ARG A 141 -2.13 7.50 -3.23
C ARG A 141 -1.47 6.68 -2.14
N THR A 142 -2.19 5.71 -1.59
CA THR A 142 -1.67 4.83 -0.54
C THR A 142 -1.19 3.50 -1.13
N GLY A 143 0.12 3.27 -1.16
CA GLY A 143 0.65 1.95 -1.46
C GLY A 143 0.55 1.01 -0.28
N PHE A 144 0.31 -0.27 -0.53
CA PHE A 144 0.42 -1.36 0.43
C PHE A 144 1.74 -2.11 0.19
N TRP A 145 2.56 -2.25 1.23
CA TRP A 145 3.93 -2.74 1.12
C TRP A 145 4.13 -3.87 2.12
N TYR A 146 4.41 -5.07 1.62
CA TYR A 146 4.83 -6.19 2.46
C TYR A 146 6.36 -6.33 2.38
N ALA A 147 7.06 -6.14 3.49
CA ALA A 147 8.51 -6.23 3.55
C ALA A 147 8.95 -7.42 4.42
N GLN A 148 9.98 -8.16 3.99
CA GLN A 148 10.49 -9.29 4.78
C GLN A 148 11.40 -8.83 5.93
N LYS A 149 12.06 -7.68 5.76
CA LYS A 149 13.01 -7.11 6.71
C LYS A 149 12.89 -5.59 6.73
N THR A 150 13.52 -4.96 7.71
CA THR A 150 13.69 -3.51 7.72
C THR A 150 14.44 -3.06 6.47
N GLY A 151 13.96 -1.99 5.85
CA GLY A 151 14.63 -1.32 4.74
C GLY A 151 14.23 0.14 4.66
N SER A 152 15.01 0.95 3.96
CA SER A 152 14.72 2.37 3.80
C SER A 152 15.17 2.90 2.45
N MET A 153 14.48 3.93 1.98
CA MET A 153 14.85 4.70 0.79
C MET A 153 14.62 6.17 1.11
N LYS A 154 15.69 6.96 1.16
CA LYS A 154 15.62 8.37 1.58
C LYS A 154 16.40 9.26 0.63
N GLY A 155 15.84 10.42 0.32
CA GLY A 155 16.48 11.45 -0.49
C GLY A 155 15.79 11.67 -1.85
N PRO A 156 16.33 12.60 -2.65
CA PRO A 156 15.71 13.01 -3.90
C PRO A 156 16.12 12.14 -5.10
N VAL A 157 15.17 11.94 -6.01
CA VAL A 157 15.39 11.60 -7.42
C VAL A 157 15.24 12.87 -8.24
N ARG A 158 16.20 13.15 -9.12
CA ARG A 158 16.12 14.32 -10.01
C ARG A 158 15.89 13.87 -11.44
N CYS A 159 14.80 14.32 -12.03
CA CYS A 159 14.45 13.99 -13.41
C CYS A 159 14.39 15.28 -14.26
N PRO A 160 14.87 15.26 -15.51
CA PRO A 160 14.76 16.42 -16.39
C PRO A 160 13.32 16.92 -16.54
N GLY A 161 13.11 18.24 -16.44
CA GLY A 161 11.83 18.88 -16.74
C GLY A 161 10.73 18.74 -15.67
N ARG A 162 11.06 18.29 -14.45
CA ARG A 162 10.10 18.18 -13.33
C ARG A 162 10.80 18.46 -11.99
N PRO A 163 10.04 18.80 -10.93
CA PRO A 163 10.62 18.90 -9.59
C PRO A 163 11.20 17.55 -9.11
N ASP A 164 12.09 17.63 -8.12
CA ASP A 164 12.66 16.47 -7.45
C ASP A 164 11.54 15.60 -6.85
N VAL A 165 11.63 14.28 -7.05
CA VAL A 165 10.79 13.31 -6.37
C VAL A 165 11.46 12.94 -5.06
N THR A 166 10.86 13.28 -3.92
CA THR A 166 11.48 13.04 -2.61
C THR A 166 11.00 11.75 -1.98
N TYR A 167 11.93 10.89 -1.56
CA TYR A 167 11.65 9.67 -0.82
C TYR A 167 11.98 9.84 0.68
N ASP A 168 11.07 9.40 1.55
CA ASP A 168 11.32 9.16 2.98
C ASP A 168 10.65 7.85 3.42
N ILE A 169 11.05 6.73 2.82
CA ILE A 169 10.47 5.41 3.09
C ILE A 169 11.25 4.74 4.23
N ASN A 170 10.51 4.19 5.21
CA ASN A 170 11.06 3.33 6.27
C ASN A 170 10.15 2.13 6.46
N LEU A 171 10.54 0.98 5.91
CA LEU A 171 9.77 -0.27 6.00
C LEU A 171 10.19 -1.06 7.23
N GLN A 172 9.21 -1.62 7.94
CA GLN A 172 9.42 -2.66 8.94
C GLN A 172 8.99 -4.02 8.39
N PRO A 173 9.46 -5.13 8.95
CA PRO A 173 8.95 -6.46 8.60
C PRO A 173 7.42 -6.52 8.71
N GLY A 174 6.76 -7.13 7.73
CA GLY A 174 5.30 -7.21 7.62
C GLY A 174 4.69 -6.10 6.76
N TRP A 175 3.44 -5.77 7.05
CA TRP A 175 2.66 -4.80 6.28
C TRP A 175 2.92 -3.35 6.68
N ASN A 176 3.12 -2.53 5.66
CA ASN A 176 3.30 -1.10 5.76
C ASN A 176 2.37 -0.42 4.75
N THR A 177 1.93 0.79 5.06
CA THR A 177 1.30 1.71 4.10
C THR A 177 2.23 2.88 3.84
N THR A 178 2.31 3.33 2.59
CA THR A 178 3.15 4.46 2.21
C THR A 178 2.35 5.38 1.31
N VAL A 179 2.37 6.69 1.58
CA VAL A 179 1.61 7.67 0.80
C VAL A 179 2.52 8.33 -0.23
N HIS A 180 2.11 8.26 -1.50
CA HIS A 180 2.64 9.07 -2.59
C HIS A 180 1.77 10.31 -2.76
N THR A 181 2.34 11.48 -2.48
CA THR A 181 1.71 12.78 -2.70
C THR A 181 2.20 13.38 -4.01
N LEU A 182 1.26 13.74 -4.88
CA LEU A 182 1.50 14.47 -6.12
C LEU A 182 0.61 15.71 -6.15
N THR A 183 1.19 16.90 -6.30
CA THR A 183 0.43 18.13 -6.51
C THR A 183 0.69 18.69 -7.90
N THR A 184 -0.38 19.04 -8.62
CA THR A 184 -0.30 19.59 -9.98
C THR A 184 -1.08 20.90 -10.11
N ARG A 185 -0.60 21.77 -10.99
CA ARG A 185 -1.34 22.94 -11.47
C ARG A 185 -2.41 22.55 -12.50
N PRO A 186 -3.37 23.44 -12.80
CA PRO A 186 -4.36 23.22 -13.85
C PRO A 186 -3.77 22.92 -15.24
N ASP A 187 -2.58 23.43 -15.53
CA ASP A 187 -1.83 23.17 -16.78
C ASP A 187 -1.09 21.82 -16.80
N GLY A 188 -1.19 21.03 -15.73
CA GLY A 188 -0.53 19.73 -15.58
C GLY A 188 0.88 19.81 -14.98
N THR A 189 1.42 21.00 -14.72
CA THR A 189 2.75 21.16 -14.11
C THR A 189 2.78 20.56 -12.71
N ILE A 190 3.72 19.66 -12.45
CA ILE A 190 3.93 19.08 -11.11
C ILE A 190 4.64 20.11 -10.24
N THR A 191 4.12 20.35 -9.03
CA THR A 191 4.70 21.29 -8.04
C THR A 191 5.24 20.60 -6.80
N ASP A 192 4.81 19.36 -6.55
CA ASP A 192 5.21 18.56 -5.40
C ASP A 192 5.06 17.08 -5.78
N ASP A 193 6.09 16.29 -5.50
CA ASP A 193 6.12 14.86 -5.75
C ASP A 193 6.95 14.19 -4.68
N ARG A 194 6.31 13.45 -3.78
CA ARG A 194 7.01 12.81 -2.67
C ARG A 194 6.36 11.52 -2.23
N ILE A 195 7.18 10.58 -1.79
CA ILE A 195 6.78 9.34 -1.16
C ILE A 195 7.18 9.44 0.31
N GLY A 196 6.17 9.62 1.17
CA GLY A 196 6.36 9.90 2.59
C GLY A 196 6.70 8.67 3.43
N GLN A 197 6.76 8.89 4.76
CA GLN A 197 7.04 7.83 5.73
C GLN A 197 6.03 6.70 5.68
N SER A 198 6.57 5.48 5.66
CA SER A 198 5.75 4.29 5.77
C SER A 198 5.23 4.13 7.19
N LYS A 199 3.98 3.72 7.32
CA LYS A 199 3.32 3.38 8.58
C LYS A 199 3.11 1.87 8.66
N VAL A 200 3.59 1.24 9.73
CA VAL A 200 3.28 -0.17 10.01
C VAL A 200 1.80 -0.30 10.29
N THR A 201 1.10 -1.02 9.42
CA THR A 201 -0.34 -1.28 9.56
C THR A 201 -0.72 -2.38 8.58
N ASN A 202 -1.68 -3.18 9.00
CA ASN A 202 -2.33 -4.21 8.19
C ASN A 202 -3.74 -3.77 7.76
N THR A 203 -4.08 -2.49 7.87
CA THR A 203 -5.41 -1.99 7.51
C THR A 203 -5.35 -0.69 6.73
N TYR A 204 -6.27 -0.54 5.78
CA TYR A 204 -6.61 0.72 5.15
C TYR A 204 -8.12 0.85 5.09
N ASP A 205 -8.64 2.02 5.46
CA ASP A 205 -10.03 2.38 5.19
C ASP A 205 -10.03 3.80 4.62
N GLY A 206 -10.58 3.98 3.43
CA GLY A 206 -10.48 5.27 2.77
C GLY A 206 -11.07 5.33 1.36
N PRO A 207 -10.90 6.49 0.69
CA PRO A 207 -11.44 6.71 -0.63
C PRO A 207 -10.70 5.91 -1.71
N TRP A 208 -11.46 5.39 -2.68
CA TRP A 208 -10.93 4.70 -3.85
C TRP A 208 -11.28 5.45 -5.14
N TYR A 209 -10.37 5.47 -6.10
CA TYR A 209 -10.60 6.07 -7.41
C TYR A 209 -10.33 5.05 -8.51
N ALA A 210 -11.28 4.88 -9.42
CA ALA A 210 -11.16 3.99 -10.56
C ALA A 210 -10.87 4.76 -11.84
N TYR A 211 -10.07 4.16 -12.72
CA TYR A 211 -9.73 4.70 -14.03
C TYR A 211 -9.75 3.58 -15.05
N THR A 212 -10.28 3.85 -16.24
CA THR A 212 -10.15 2.94 -17.37
C THR A 212 -8.69 2.81 -17.75
N VAL A 213 -8.22 1.60 -18.03
CA VAL A 213 -6.90 1.40 -18.63
C VAL A 213 -7.00 1.82 -20.08
N THR A 214 -6.64 3.05 -20.39
CA THR A 214 -6.26 3.41 -21.75
C THR A 214 -4.92 2.75 -22.02
N ASN A 215 -4.86 1.80 -22.95
CA ASN A 215 -3.57 1.24 -23.39
C ASN A 215 -2.64 2.42 -23.71
N PRO A 216 -1.42 2.48 -23.13
CA PRO A 216 -0.41 3.42 -23.56
C PRO A 216 -0.02 3.20 -25.02
#